data_AF-A0A1V6QG15-F1
#
_entry.id   AF-A0A1V6QG15-F1
#
_cell.length_a   1.000
_cell.length_b   1.000
_cell.length_c   1.000
_cell.angle_alpha   90.00
_cell.angle_beta   90.00
_cell.angle_gamma   90.00
#
_symmetry.space_group_name_H-M   'P 1'
#
loop_
_entity.id
_entity.type
_entity.pdbx_description
1 polymer ?
#
loop_
_entity_poly.entity_id
_entity_poly.type
_entity_poly.pdbx_seq_one_letter_code
_entity_poly.pdbx_strand_id
1 'polypeptide(L)'
;MAWFLAVKEFRQLLETPRQVSLDEVETVFATVFLMIAWEWQFGHSVRHLQLHLQGVRSLLETHPQLFRIKDVNDMFLSPGPGSPSDEPGTVAKVSFIPEQFLLWILYIDSSCQPMGLTESLNDYVAKSGNPALQPDHLHRCARLWGRCFWGEQYPDEEVLDDIENYRALELLHDGFCLRHRTWKALVDSAAGTADSADVIFREILTIREKFSDLFITARFSAGVSARRTVNTVYMAVSTFYAQVILHRRLLRVDAFPAAIHQQATAGIIDIAQKQFLSDPNLLRRLHWPLLMALIEINDPTQQAWLRQRLWELREFHSEYVWVHDVAEQILAQQDVSQGRYVNLAELLLQRFHAQ
;
A
#
# COMPACT_ATOMS: atom_id res chain seq x y z
N MET A 1 -12.08 -21.79 -13.59
CA MET A 1 -11.99 -23.24 -13.28
C MET A 1 -10.90 -23.55 -12.25
N ALA A 2 -9.66 -23.05 -12.39
CA ALA A 2 -8.58 -23.28 -11.42
C ALA A 2 -8.83 -22.72 -10.00
N TRP A 3 -9.41 -21.52 -9.88
CA TRP A 3 -9.70 -20.89 -8.58
C TRP A 3 -10.68 -21.70 -7.71
N PHE A 4 -11.76 -22.22 -8.31
CA PHE A 4 -12.72 -23.08 -7.61
C PHE A 4 -12.10 -24.39 -7.11
N LEU A 5 -11.11 -24.92 -7.86
CA LEU A 5 -10.38 -26.13 -7.46
C LEU A 5 -9.45 -25.81 -6.27
N ALA A 6 -8.72 -24.70 -6.34
CA ALA A 6 -7.84 -24.24 -5.25
C ALA A 6 -8.61 -23.97 -3.94
N VAL A 7 -9.78 -23.32 -4.02
CA VAL A 7 -10.64 -23.09 -2.84
C VAL A 7 -11.17 -24.41 -2.27
N LYS A 8 -11.47 -25.39 -3.12
CA LYS A 8 -11.95 -26.72 -2.70
C LYS A 8 -10.83 -27.52 -2.03
N GLU A 9 -9.64 -27.52 -2.61
CA GLU A 9 -8.45 -28.18 -2.04
C GLU A 9 -8.03 -27.52 -0.72
N PHE A 10 -8.07 -26.19 -0.65
CA PHE A 10 -7.83 -25.43 0.58
C PHE A 10 -8.83 -25.77 1.68
N ARG A 11 -10.13 -25.85 1.35
CA ARG A 11 -11.15 -26.27 2.32
C ARG A 11 -10.91 -27.70 2.79
N GLN A 12 -10.58 -28.63 1.90
CA GLN A 12 -10.27 -30.02 2.26
C GLN A 12 -9.05 -30.12 3.17
N LEU A 13 -8.01 -29.30 2.95
CA LEU A 13 -6.84 -29.20 3.83
C LEU A 13 -7.23 -28.75 5.24
N LEU A 14 -8.16 -27.79 5.36
CA LEU A 14 -8.63 -27.25 6.65
C LEU A 14 -9.58 -28.20 7.40
N GLU A 15 -10.35 -29.05 6.70
CA GLU A 15 -11.37 -29.93 7.31
C GLU A 15 -10.79 -31.22 7.93
N THR A 16 -9.59 -31.65 7.54
CA THR A 16 -8.94 -32.83 8.13
C THR A 16 -8.19 -32.50 9.42
N PRO A 17 -8.57 -33.07 10.59
CA PRO A 17 -7.84 -32.85 11.83
C PRO A 17 -6.47 -33.53 11.75
N ARG A 18 -5.43 -32.73 11.53
CA ARG A 18 -4.02 -33.17 11.53
C ARG A 18 -3.17 -32.12 12.25
N GLN A 19 -2.05 -32.55 12.83
CA GLN A 19 -0.99 -31.61 13.21
C GLN A 19 -0.48 -30.94 11.93
N VAL A 20 -0.71 -29.63 11.82
CA VAL A 20 -0.26 -28.82 10.69
C VAL A 20 1.16 -28.35 10.96
N SER A 21 2.09 -28.60 10.04
CA SER A 21 3.47 -28.11 10.14
C SER A 21 3.53 -26.60 9.89
N LEU A 22 4.61 -25.93 10.33
CA LEU A 22 4.78 -24.50 10.05
C LEU A 22 4.82 -24.22 8.54
N ASP A 23 5.47 -25.10 7.76
CA ASP A 23 5.57 -24.98 6.30
C ASP A 23 4.20 -25.11 5.61
N GLU A 24 3.33 -25.97 6.13
CA GLU A 24 1.94 -26.09 5.65
C GLU A 24 1.16 -24.81 5.94
N VAL A 25 1.36 -24.19 7.12
CA VAL A 25 0.75 -22.90 7.46
C VAL A 25 1.29 -21.77 6.57
N GLU A 26 2.59 -21.74 6.27
CA GLU A 26 3.17 -20.78 5.33
C GLU A 26 2.56 -20.93 3.93
N THR A 27 2.38 -22.16 3.46
CA THR A 27 1.74 -22.46 2.17
C THR A 27 0.28 -22.02 2.14
N VAL A 28 -0.45 -22.26 3.23
CA VAL A 28 -1.81 -21.76 3.43
C VAL A 28 -1.85 -20.24 3.37
N PHE A 29 -0.93 -19.56 4.06
CA PHE A 29 -0.84 -18.11 4.08
C PHE A 29 -0.55 -17.52 2.70
N ALA A 30 0.38 -18.13 1.96
CA ALA A 30 0.69 -17.77 0.57
C ALA A 30 -0.53 -17.94 -0.36
N THR A 31 -1.30 -19.01 -0.16
CA THR A 31 -2.53 -19.25 -0.93
C THR A 31 -3.57 -18.16 -0.65
N VAL A 32 -3.78 -17.80 0.61
CA VAL A 32 -4.70 -16.72 1.00
C VAL A 32 -4.24 -15.37 0.43
N PHE A 33 -2.93 -15.09 0.44
CA PHE A 33 -2.37 -13.91 -0.22
C PHE A 33 -2.74 -13.85 -1.70
N LEU A 34 -2.57 -14.95 -2.45
CA LEU A 34 -2.93 -14.99 -3.87
C LEU A 34 -4.44 -14.79 -4.10
N MET A 35 -5.28 -15.33 -3.21
CA MET A 35 -6.73 -15.11 -3.26
C MET A 35 -7.09 -13.65 -3.01
N ILE A 36 -6.44 -12.98 -2.05
CA ILE A 36 -6.62 -11.56 -1.77
C ILE A 36 -6.16 -10.72 -2.96
N ALA A 37 -4.96 -10.98 -3.50
CA ALA A 37 -4.44 -10.26 -4.65
C ALA A 37 -5.37 -10.39 -5.86
N TRP A 38 -5.92 -11.59 -6.09
CA TRP A 38 -6.88 -11.82 -7.16
C TRP A 38 -8.21 -11.07 -6.93
N GLU A 39 -8.81 -11.16 -5.74
CA GLU A 39 -10.07 -10.49 -5.43
C GLU A 39 -9.90 -8.96 -5.44
N TRP A 40 -8.77 -8.45 -4.96
CA TRP A 40 -8.44 -7.03 -5.06
C TRP A 40 -8.37 -6.59 -6.52
N GLN A 41 -7.69 -7.34 -7.39
CA GLN A 41 -7.51 -6.93 -8.78
C GLN A 41 -8.75 -7.11 -9.65
N PHE A 42 -9.41 -8.26 -9.56
CA PHE A 42 -10.45 -8.70 -10.49
C PHE A 42 -11.80 -8.93 -9.84
N GLY A 43 -11.88 -8.87 -8.51
CA GLY A 43 -13.11 -9.06 -7.77
C GLY A 43 -14.15 -8.01 -8.09
N HIS A 44 -15.41 -8.38 -7.89
CA HIS A 44 -16.57 -7.51 -8.12
C HIS A 44 -17.21 -7.03 -6.81
N SER A 45 -16.70 -7.49 -5.66
CA SER A 45 -17.29 -7.21 -4.35
C SER A 45 -16.23 -7.04 -3.27
N VAL A 46 -16.21 -5.84 -2.68
CA VAL A 46 -15.39 -5.52 -1.50
C VAL A 46 -15.68 -6.47 -0.33
N ARG A 47 -16.90 -7.00 -0.24
CA ARG A 47 -17.30 -7.98 0.78
C ARG A 47 -16.54 -9.30 0.67
N HIS A 48 -16.22 -9.77 -0.55
CA HIS A 48 -15.43 -11.00 -0.70
C HIS A 48 -13.99 -10.77 -0.24
N LEU A 49 -13.40 -9.62 -0.58
CA LEU A 49 -12.10 -9.22 -0.09
C LEU A 49 -12.09 -9.17 1.44
N GLN A 50 -13.14 -8.60 2.06
CA GLN A 50 -13.28 -8.58 3.52
C GLN A 50 -13.28 -9.99 4.14
N LEU A 51 -13.97 -10.96 3.55
CA LEU A 51 -13.96 -12.34 4.04
C LEU A 51 -12.55 -12.95 4.03
N HIS A 52 -11.75 -12.64 3.00
CA HIS A 52 -10.37 -13.09 2.94
C HIS A 52 -9.49 -12.42 4.01
N LEU A 53 -9.67 -11.12 4.25
CA LEU A 53 -8.97 -10.38 5.32
C LEU A 53 -9.34 -10.90 6.72
N GLN A 54 -10.61 -11.25 6.95
CA GLN A 54 -11.05 -11.93 8.17
C GLN A 54 -10.38 -13.30 8.32
N GLY A 55 -10.23 -14.04 7.22
CA GLY A 55 -9.46 -15.29 7.19
C GLY A 55 -7.99 -15.10 7.59
N VAL A 56 -7.34 -14.04 7.09
CA VAL A 56 -5.97 -13.67 7.51
C VAL A 56 -5.93 -13.39 9.01
N ARG A 57 -6.86 -12.60 9.53
CA ARG A 57 -6.94 -12.33 10.98
C ARG A 57 -7.07 -13.62 11.78
N SER A 58 -7.95 -14.55 11.40
CA SER A 58 -8.08 -15.84 12.07
C SER A 58 -6.79 -16.67 12.00
N LEU A 59 -6.05 -16.63 10.89
CA LEU A 59 -4.74 -17.27 10.78
C LEU A 59 -3.71 -16.66 11.74
N LEU A 60 -3.68 -15.33 11.88
CA LEU A 60 -2.79 -14.64 12.83
C LEU A 60 -3.12 -15.01 14.28
N GLU A 61 -4.40 -15.14 14.62
CA GLU A 61 -4.87 -15.52 15.96
C GLU A 61 -4.58 -17.00 16.29
N THR A 62 -4.74 -17.89 15.31
CA THR A 62 -4.61 -19.35 15.51
C THR A 62 -3.17 -19.85 15.36
N HIS A 63 -2.35 -19.18 14.56
CA HIS A 63 -0.98 -19.58 14.26
C HIS A 63 0.03 -18.45 14.51
N PRO A 64 0.09 -17.89 15.74
CA PRO A 64 1.01 -16.78 16.06
C PRO A 64 2.49 -17.14 15.89
N GLN A 65 2.83 -18.43 15.89
CA GLN A 65 4.18 -18.93 15.61
C GLN A 65 4.70 -18.59 14.22
N LEU A 66 3.81 -18.28 13.26
CA LEU A 66 4.16 -17.83 11.92
C LEU A 66 4.90 -16.49 11.94
N PHE A 67 4.55 -15.63 12.90
CA PHE A 67 5.11 -14.27 13.05
C PHE A 67 5.77 -14.12 14.41
N ARG A 68 7.05 -14.49 14.46
CA ARG A 68 7.95 -14.28 15.60
C ARG A 68 9.00 -13.26 15.22
N ILE A 69 9.50 -12.49 16.19
CA ILE A 69 10.68 -11.66 15.94
C ILE A 69 11.82 -12.59 15.53
N LYS A 70 12.28 -12.41 14.31
CA LYS A 70 13.47 -13.02 13.75
C LYS A 70 14.56 -11.94 13.77
N ASP A 71 15.68 -12.19 14.44
CA ASP A 71 16.81 -11.26 14.37
C ASP A 71 17.50 -11.42 13.01
N VAL A 72 17.24 -10.46 12.12
CA VAL A 72 17.80 -10.47 10.77
C VAL A 72 19.31 -10.22 10.80
N ASN A 73 19.82 -9.49 11.80
CA ASN A 73 21.25 -9.20 11.90
C ASN A 73 22.03 -10.44 12.33
N ASP A 74 21.52 -11.20 13.30
CA ASP A 74 22.15 -12.44 13.76
C ASP A 74 22.26 -13.48 12.64
N MET A 75 21.33 -13.45 11.67
CA MET A 75 21.30 -14.40 10.56
C MET A 75 22.44 -14.18 9.54
N PHE A 76 22.89 -12.93 9.35
CA PHE A 76 23.97 -12.59 8.42
C PHE A 76 25.33 -12.35 9.09
N LEU A 77 25.33 -12.05 10.39
CA LEU A 77 26.53 -11.71 11.16
C LEU A 77 27.00 -12.84 12.08
N SER A 78 26.32 -14.00 12.07
CA SER A 78 26.81 -15.19 12.80
C SER A 78 28.23 -15.54 12.35
N PRO A 79 29.17 -15.74 13.29
CA PRO A 79 30.57 -15.95 12.96
C PRO A 79 30.74 -17.25 12.18
N GLY A 80 31.64 -17.22 11.18
CA GLY A 80 31.97 -18.34 10.30
C GLY A 80 32.39 -19.63 11.02
N PRO A 81 32.68 -20.70 10.25
CA PRO A 81 32.69 -22.09 10.71
C PRO A 81 33.70 -22.30 11.84
N GLY A 82 33.22 -22.27 13.07
CA GLY A 82 34.03 -22.40 14.29
C GLY A 82 33.24 -22.79 15.53
N SER A 83 31.90 -22.83 15.47
CA SER A 83 31.07 -23.48 16.50
C SER A 83 31.08 -25.00 16.28
N PRO A 84 31.49 -25.82 17.28
CA PRO A 84 31.68 -27.26 17.10
C PRO A 84 30.37 -28.08 17.18
N SER A 85 29.22 -27.50 16.82
CA SER A 85 27.91 -28.16 16.95
C SER A 85 27.08 -28.28 15.68
N ASP A 86 27.50 -27.69 14.55
CA ASP A 86 26.67 -27.68 13.35
C ASP A 86 27.21 -28.65 12.30
N GLU A 87 26.43 -29.67 11.98
CA GLU A 87 26.67 -30.50 10.79
C GLU A 87 26.76 -29.59 9.55
N PRO A 88 27.72 -29.85 8.64
CA PRO A 88 27.89 -29.05 7.43
C PRO A 88 26.72 -29.29 6.49
N GLY A 89 25.68 -28.45 6.55
CA GLY A 89 24.59 -28.51 5.56
C GLY A 89 23.27 -27.82 5.86
N THR A 90 22.99 -27.34 7.08
CA THR A 90 21.64 -26.82 7.40
C THR A 90 21.67 -25.58 8.26
N VAL A 91 22.01 -24.43 7.66
CA VAL A 91 21.49 -23.16 8.18
C VAL A 91 19.97 -23.25 8.05
N ALA A 92 19.25 -23.26 9.17
CA ALA A 92 17.79 -23.30 9.15
C ALA A 92 17.28 -22.15 8.27
N LYS A 93 16.62 -22.48 7.16
CA LYS A 93 16.06 -21.47 6.25
C LYS A 93 14.94 -20.73 6.97
N VAL A 94 15.25 -19.56 7.52
CA VAL A 94 14.24 -18.69 8.09
C VAL A 94 13.54 -17.98 6.93
N SER A 95 12.30 -18.38 6.66
CA SER A 95 11.44 -17.76 5.65
C SER A 95 10.98 -16.38 6.13
N PHE A 96 11.11 -15.35 5.29
CA PHE A 96 10.53 -14.01 5.50
C PHE A 96 9.38 -13.72 4.52
N ILE A 97 8.95 -14.75 3.78
CA ILE A 97 7.89 -14.66 2.78
C ILE A 97 6.54 -14.29 3.42
N PRO A 98 6.13 -14.88 4.57
CA PRO A 98 4.90 -14.49 5.25
C PRO A 98 4.87 -13.01 5.63
N GLU A 99 5.99 -12.44 6.08
CA GLU A 99 6.10 -11.02 6.43
C GLU A 99 5.90 -10.12 5.20
N GLN A 100 6.47 -10.50 4.06
CA GLN A 100 6.26 -9.79 2.80
C GLN A 100 4.79 -9.83 2.36
N PHE A 101 4.16 -11.00 2.43
CA PHE A 101 2.75 -11.15 2.08
C PHE A 101 1.83 -10.39 3.04
N LEU A 102 2.07 -10.45 4.35
CA LEU A 102 1.28 -9.73 5.33
C LEU A 102 1.40 -8.22 5.12
N LEU A 103 2.61 -7.70 4.89
CA LEU A 103 2.80 -6.27 4.60
C LEU A 103 1.96 -5.82 3.40
N TRP A 104 1.98 -6.60 2.32
CA TRP A 104 1.20 -6.28 1.12
C TRP A 104 -0.31 -6.35 1.38
N ILE A 105 -0.77 -7.34 2.16
CA ILE A 105 -2.18 -7.44 2.57
C ILE A 105 -2.58 -6.20 3.38
N LEU A 106 -1.73 -5.70 4.27
CA LEU A 106 -1.99 -4.47 5.02
C LEU A 106 -2.09 -3.24 4.11
N TYR A 107 -1.30 -3.16 3.05
CA TYR A 107 -1.42 -2.10 2.05
C TYR A 107 -2.74 -2.18 1.27
N ILE A 108 -3.15 -3.39 0.87
CA ILE A 108 -4.45 -3.63 0.22
C ILE A 108 -5.60 -3.21 1.14
N ASP A 109 -5.57 -3.66 2.40
CA ASP A 109 -6.54 -3.27 3.44
C ASP A 109 -6.63 -1.74 3.51
N SER A 110 -5.51 -1.04 3.71
CA SER A 110 -5.46 0.43 3.78
C SER A 110 -6.05 1.13 2.55
N SER A 111 -5.88 0.52 1.37
CA SER A 111 -6.30 1.10 0.09
C SER A 111 -7.79 0.94 -0.16
N CYS A 112 -8.36 -0.15 0.34
CA CYS A 112 -9.75 -0.53 0.13
C CYS A 112 -10.68 -0.11 1.29
N GLN A 113 -10.17 0.42 2.43
CA GLN A 113 -11.03 0.92 3.52
C GLN A 113 -12.07 1.95 3.03
N PRO A 114 -11.69 2.95 2.21
CA PRO A 114 -12.67 3.89 1.65
C PRO A 114 -13.72 3.27 0.72
N MET A 115 -13.49 2.03 0.27
CA MET A 115 -14.43 1.31 -0.60
C MET A 115 -15.50 0.55 0.17
N GLY A 116 -15.44 0.53 1.51
CA GLY A 116 -16.41 -0.20 2.35
C GLY A 116 -15.84 -1.39 3.12
N LEU A 117 -14.52 -1.62 3.14
CA LEU A 117 -13.95 -2.64 4.03
C LEU A 117 -14.18 -2.26 5.48
N THR A 118 -15.00 -3.05 6.17
CA THR A 118 -15.18 -2.95 7.61
C THR A 118 -14.18 -3.85 8.32
N GLU A 119 -13.82 -3.54 9.57
CA GLU A 119 -12.84 -4.30 10.37
C GLU A 119 -11.40 -4.32 9.81
N SER A 120 -10.78 -3.15 9.79
CA SER A 120 -9.38 -2.91 9.45
C SER A 120 -8.38 -3.92 10.06
N LEU A 121 -7.66 -4.64 9.19
CA LEU A 121 -6.58 -5.54 9.61
C LEU A 121 -5.40 -4.76 10.19
N ASN A 122 -5.15 -3.55 9.68
CA ASN A 122 -4.17 -2.63 10.25
C ASN A 122 -4.49 -2.28 11.72
N ASP A 123 -5.76 -2.04 12.06
CA ASP A 123 -6.18 -1.77 13.45
C ASP A 123 -5.99 -3.01 14.35
N TYR A 124 -6.28 -4.20 13.83
CA TYR A 124 -6.01 -5.46 14.55
C TYR A 124 -4.52 -5.61 14.86
N VAL A 125 -3.66 -5.45 13.84
CA VAL A 125 -2.21 -5.56 14.00
C VAL A 125 -1.67 -4.55 15.01
N ALA A 126 -2.12 -3.29 14.93
CA ALA A 126 -1.72 -2.24 15.88
C ALA A 126 -2.12 -2.58 17.33
N LYS A 127 -3.29 -3.21 17.53
CA LYS A 127 -3.79 -3.60 18.86
C LYS A 127 -3.28 -4.96 19.36
N SER A 128 -2.68 -5.77 18.49
CA SER A 128 -2.25 -7.13 18.81
C SER A 128 -1.17 -7.20 19.91
N GLY A 129 -0.40 -6.11 20.10
CA GLY A 129 0.77 -6.09 20.97
C GLY A 129 1.93 -6.97 20.49
N ASN A 130 1.80 -7.67 19.35
CA ASN A 130 2.87 -8.47 18.78
C ASN A 130 3.80 -7.58 17.94
N PRO A 131 5.06 -7.39 18.35
CA PRO A 131 6.01 -6.57 17.61
C PRO A 131 6.35 -7.15 16.22
N ALA A 132 6.23 -8.47 16.03
CA ALA A 132 6.50 -9.12 14.74
C ALA A 132 5.44 -8.81 13.67
N LEU A 133 4.26 -8.34 14.07
CA LEU A 133 3.20 -7.94 13.15
C LEU A 133 3.28 -6.46 12.77
N GLN A 134 4.11 -5.65 13.45
CA GLN A 134 4.10 -4.20 13.23
C GLN A 134 4.55 -3.85 11.80
N PRO A 135 3.87 -2.91 11.11
CA PRO A 135 4.15 -2.59 9.71
C PRO A 135 5.62 -2.28 9.42
N ASP A 136 6.28 -1.50 10.27
CA ASP A 136 7.70 -1.14 10.10
C ASP A 136 8.63 -2.37 10.19
N HIS A 137 8.31 -3.31 11.08
CA HIS A 137 9.05 -4.57 11.21
C HIS A 137 8.83 -5.44 9.97
N LEU A 138 7.58 -5.60 9.54
CA LEU A 138 7.23 -6.34 8.32
C LEU A 138 7.90 -5.73 7.10
N HIS A 139 7.96 -4.41 6.97
CA HIS A 139 8.67 -3.71 5.90
C HIS A 139 10.17 -4.00 5.93
N ARG A 140 10.81 -3.99 7.10
CA ARG A 140 12.21 -4.39 7.23
C ARG A 140 12.44 -5.84 6.79
N CYS A 141 11.58 -6.77 7.21
CA CYS A 141 11.65 -8.18 6.82
C CYS A 141 11.44 -8.39 5.32
N ALA A 142 10.40 -7.78 4.76
CA ALA A 142 10.04 -7.83 3.34
C ALA A 142 11.12 -7.26 2.42
N ARG A 143 12.07 -6.50 2.95
CA ARG A 143 13.20 -5.96 2.20
C ARG A 143 14.45 -6.82 2.24
N LEU A 144 14.59 -7.64 3.27
CA LEU A 144 15.76 -8.50 3.44
C LEU A 144 15.46 -9.94 3.01
N TRP A 145 14.19 -10.27 2.75
CA TRP A 145 13.72 -11.62 2.45
C TRP A 145 14.52 -12.32 1.35
N GLY A 146 14.82 -11.64 0.23
CA GLY A 146 15.51 -12.25 -0.90
C GLY A 146 16.93 -12.67 -0.51
N ARG A 147 17.68 -11.76 0.11
CA ARG A 147 19.02 -12.05 0.65
C ARG A 147 18.97 -13.16 1.69
N CYS A 148 17.96 -13.16 2.57
CA CYS A 148 17.78 -14.19 3.58
C CYS A 148 17.52 -15.57 2.97
N PHE A 149 16.74 -15.61 1.89
CA PHE A 149 16.29 -16.84 1.25
C PHE A 149 17.36 -17.45 0.34
N TRP A 150 18.01 -16.63 -0.49
CA TRP A 150 19.02 -17.07 -1.46
C TRP A 150 20.45 -17.06 -0.91
N GLY A 151 20.73 -16.35 0.19
CA GLY A 151 22.05 -16.29 0.81
C GLY A 151 23.13 -15.87 -0.21
N GLU A 152 24.22 -16.64 -0.28
CA GLU A 152 25.31 -16.43 -1.25
C GLU A 152 24.88 -16.57 -2.72
N GLN A 153 23.71 -17.17 -3.00
CA GLN A 153 23.17 -17.31 -4.36
C GLN A 153 22.38 -16.06 -4.81
N TYR A 154 22.18 -15.09 -3.91
CA TYR A 154 21.46 -13.86 -4.25
C TYR A 154 22.34 -12.97 -5.15
N PRO A 155 21.90 -12.61 -6.38
CA PRO A 155 22.75 -11.89 -7.33
C PRO A 155 23.18 -10.50 -6.84
N ASP A 156 24.44 -10.13 -7.10
CA ASP A 156 24.97 -8.80 -6.77
C ASP A 156 24.18 -7.66 -7.43
N GLU A 157 23.65 -7.88 -8.63
CA GLU A 157 22.80 -6.90 -9.33
C GLU A 157 21.50 -6.61 -8.56
N GLU A 158 20.88 -7.64 -7.96
CA GLU A 158 19.69 -7.50 -7.13
C GLU A 158 20.02 -6.83 -5.78
N VAL A 159 21.21 -7.12 -5.23
CA VAL A 159 21.74 -6.42 -4.04
C VAL A 159 21.88 -4.92 -4.30
N LEU A 160 22.32 -4.52 -5.48
CA LEU A 160 22.42 -3.12 -5.88
C LEU A 160 21.03 -2.50 -6.10
N ASP A 161 20.10 -3.19 -6.79
CA ASP A 161 18.72 -2.70 -6.99
C ASP A 161 18.01 -2.45 -5.65
N ASP A 162 18.14 -3.36 -4.68
CA ASP A 162 17.61 -3.19 -3.32
C ASP A 162 18.11 -1.89 -2.66
N ILE A 163 19.40 -1.61 -2.79
CA ILE A 163 20.05 -0.43 -2.19
C ILE A 163 19.58 0.84 -2.89
N GLU A 164 19.54 0.82 -4.21
CA GLU A 164 19.11 1.95 -5.03
C GLU A 164 17.63 2.32 -4.78
N ASN A 165 16.75 1.31 -4.65
CA ASN A 165 15.31 1.53 -4.45
C ASN A 165 14.92 1.72 -2.97
N TYR A 166 15.82 1.40 -2.01
CA TYR A 166 15.63 1.48 -0.55
C TYR A 166 14.75 2.66 -0.15
N ARG A 167 15.16 3.84 -0.59
CA ARG A 167 14.69 5.12 -0.06
C ARG A 167 13.31 5.47 -0.60
N ALA A 168 13.06 5.16 -1.87
CA ALA A 168 11.75 5.35 -2.48
C ALA A 168 10.73 4.34 -1.93
N LEU A 169 11.14 3.10 -1.67
CA LEU A 169 10.28 2.09 -1.04
C LEU A 169 9.93 2.46 0.41
N GLU A 170 10.87 3.04 1.16
CA GLU A 170 10.59 3.57 2.50
C GLU A 170 9.57 4.71 2.48
N LEU A 171 9.68 5.65 1.53
CA LEU A 171 8.67 6.70 1.36
C LEU A 171 7.29 6.13 0.96
N LEU A 172 7.25 5.08 0.13
CA LEU A 172 6.01 4.38 -0.19
C LEU A 172 5.37 3.75 1.03
N HIS A 173 6.16 3.08 1.86
CA HIS A 173 5.70 2.49 3.12
C HIS A 173 5.08 3.56 4.04
N ASP A 174 5.79 4.66 4.28
CA ASP A 174 5.29 5.79 5.08
C ASP A 174 3.99 6.36 4.48
N GLY A 175 3.87 6.40 3.16
CA GLY A 175 2.66 6.80 2.45
C GLY A 175 1.45 5.89 2.72
N PHE A 176 1.63 4.56 2.72
CA PHE A 176 0.55 3.63 3.07
C PHE A 176 0.13 3.74 4.53
N CYS A 177 1.11 3.88 5.45
CA CYS A 177 0.85 4.11 6.86
C CYS A 177 0.07 5.43 7.10
N LEU A 178 0.39 6.49 6.35
CA LEU A 178 -0.36 7.76 6.37
C LEU A 178 -1.79 7.57 5.85
N ARG A 179 -1.98 6.81 4.76
CA ARG A 179 -3.30 6.54 4.18
C ARG A 179 -4.24 5.90 5.21
N HIS A 180 -3.79 4.81 5.84
CA HIS A 180 -4.56 4.13 6.88
C HIS A 180 -4.91 5.07 8.04
N ARG A 181 -3.93 5.79 8.59
CA ARG A 181 -4.17 6.68 9.74
C ARG A 181 -5.05 7.87 9.41
N THR A 182 -4.96 8.41 8.20
CA THR A 182 -5.85 9.49 7.73
C THR A 182 -7.29 9.00 7.63
N TRP A 183 -7.51 7.80 7.07
CA TRP A 183 -8.84 7.20 7.02
C TRP A 183 -9.38 6.89 8.42
N LYS A 184 -8.56 6.27 9.28
CA LYS A 184 -8.90 5.99 10.67
C LYS A 184 -9.30 7.25 11.43
N ALA A 185 -8.52 8.33 11.29
CA ALA A 185 -8.81 9.62 11.90
C ALA A 185 -10.17 10.19 11.48
N LEU A 186 -10.56 10.01 10.22
CA LEU A 186 -11.86 10.43 9.73
C LEU A 186 -12.99 9.63 10.40
N VAL A 187 -12.86 8.29 10.43
CA VAL A 187 -13.87 7.40 11.02
C VAL A 187 -14.01 7.64 12.53
N ASP A 188 -12.89 7.76 13.25
CA ASP A 188 -12.88 8.03 14.69
C ASP A 188 -13.47 9.43 14.99
N SER A 189 -13.17 10.43 14.15
CA SER A 189 -13.75 11.77 14.27
C SER A 189 -15.27 11.80 14.06
N ALA A 190 -15.76 11.07 13.05
CA ALA A 190 -17.20 10.90 12.83
C ALA A 190 -17.88 10.20 14.03
N ALA A 191 -17.14 9.35 14.76
CA ALA A 191 -17.59 8.71 16.00
C ALA A 191 -17.44 9.60 17.26
N GLY A 192 -16.96 10.83 17.13
CA GLY A 192 -16.90 11.81 18.22
C GLY A 192 -15.67 11.71 19.14
N THR A 193 -14.56 11.09 18.70
CA THR A 193 -13.38 10.83 19.54
C THR A 193 -12.12 11.65 19.16
N ALA A 194 -12.27 12.79 18.48
CA ALA A 194 -11.17 13.42 17.71
C ALA A 194 -10.19 14.35 18.45
N ASP A 195 -8.89 14.22 18.07
CA ASP A 195 -7.91 15.32 17.94
C ASP A 195 -6.68 14.97 17.03
N SER A 196 -6.89 14.25 15.92
CA SER A 196 -5.79 13.59 15.16
C SER A 196 -5.28 14.32 13.91
N ALA A 197 -6.01 15.32 13.38
CA ALA A 197 -5.68 15.95 12.09
C ALA A 197 -4.33 16.69 12.10
N ASP A 198 -4.02 17.44 13.16
CA ASP A 198 -2.76 18.19 13.30
C ASP A 198 -1.56 17.29 13.58
N VAL A 199 -1.78 16.16 14.25
CA VAL A 199 -0.74 15.14 14.47
C VAL A 199 -0.30 14.57 13.14
N ILE A 200 -1.27 14.14 12.31
CA ILE A 200 -0.99 13.57 10.98
C ILE A 200 -0.34 14.63 10.07
N PHE A 201 -0.80 15.89 10.12
CA PHE A 201 -0.21 16.94 9.31
C PHE A 201 1.26 17.23 9.67
N ARG A 202 1.59 17.27 10.97
CA ARG A 202 2.99 17.42 11.42
C ARG A 202 3.85 16.28 10.92
N GLU A 203 3.34 15.07 10.94
CA GLU A 203 4.08 13.92 10.44
C GLU A 203 4.30 13.95 8.93
N ILE A 204 3.30 14.38 8.16
CA ILE A 204 3.46 14.67 6.72
C ILE A 204 4.64 15.63 6.51
N LEU A 205 4.76 16.69 7.31
CA LEU A 205 5.88 17.63 7.20
C LEU A 205 7.22 16.97 7.56
N THR A 206 7.26 16.14 8.61
CA THR A 206 8.46 15.40 9.01
C THR A 206 8.91 14.41 7.93
N ILE A 207 7.99 13.65 7.32
CA ILE A 207 8.30 12.71 6.23
C ILE A 207 8.79 13.49 5.01
N ARG A 208 8.14 14.59 4.66
CA ARG A 208 8.56 15.45 3.55
C ARG A 208 10.00 15.96 3.72
N GLU A 209 10.37 16.35 4.94
CA GLU A 209 11.72 16.80 5.25
C GLU A 209 12.73 15.65 5.18
N LYS A 210 12.40 14.49 5.79
CA LYS A 210 13.23 13.27 5.80
C LYS A 210 13.61 12.81 4.39
N PHE A 211 12.69 12.92 3.43
CA PHE A 211 12.87 12.49 2.04
C PHE A 211 12.98 13.63 1.03
N SER A 212 13.37 14.83 1.49
CA SER A 212 13.49 16.05 0.64
C SER A 212 14.29 15.81 -0.66
N ASP A 213 15.32 14.97 -0.60
CA ASP A 213 16.15 14.55 -1.73
C ASP A 213 15.36 13.80 -2.82
N LEU A 214 14.35 13.00 -2.46
CA LEU A 214 13.51 12.30 -3.42
C LEU A 214 12.58 13.28 -4.16
N PHE A 215 12.02 14.27 -3.45
CA PHE A 215 11.19 15.30 -4.07
C PHE A 215 11.99 16.19 -5.03
N ILE A 216 13.22 16.53 -4.65
CA ILE A 216 14.17 17.26 -5.52
C ILE A 216 14.50 16.40 -6.75
N THR A 217 14.87 15.14 -6.55
CA THR A 217 15.13 14.18 -7.63
C THR A 217 13.96 14.08 -8.58
N ALA A 218 12.73 13.90 -8.08
CA ALA A 218 11.54 13.77 -8.90
C ALA A 218 11.29 15.02 -9.76
N ARG A 219 11.51 16.22 -9.19
CA ARG A 219 11.34 17.49 -9.88
C ARG A 219 12.34 17.68 -11.02
N PHE A 220 13.62 17.43 -10.76
CA PHE A 220 14.71 17.77 -11.70
C PHE A 220 15.12 16.63 -12.62
N SER A 221 14.73 15.39 -12.34
CA SER A 221 15.00 14.26 -13.25
C SER A 221 14.27 14.43 -14.58
N ALA A 222 14.97 14.09 -15.67
CA ALA A 222 14.42 14.11 -17.02
C ALA A 222 13.24 13.14 -17.16
N GLY A 223 12.24 13.53 -17.96
CA GLY A 223 10.98 12.78 -18.07
C GLY A 223 11.09 11.41 -18.76
N VAL A 224 12.13 11.17 -19.55
CA VAL A 224 12.37 9.88 -20.20
C VAL A 224 13.62 9.26 -19.56
N SER A 225 13.43 8.51 -18.49
CA SER A 225 14.52 7.78 -17.83
C SER A 225 14.34 6.28 -18.02
N ALA A 226 15.34 5.64 -18.62
CA ALA A 226 15.40 4.18 -18.71
C ALA A 226 15.71 3.52 -17.35
N ARG A 227 16.07 4.29 -16.31
CA ARG A 227 16.43 3.75 -14.99
C ARG A 227 15.19 3.49 -14.15
N ARG A 228 14.97 2.21 -13.84
CA ARG A 228 13.91 1.72 -12.94
C ARG A 228 13.84 2.49 -11.61
N THR A 229 14.98 2.79 -11.01
CA THR A 229 15.07 3.54 -9.74
C THR A 229 14.35 4.89 -9.80
N VAL A 230 14.46 5.62 -10.91
CA VAL A 230 13.76 6.90 -11.09
C VAL A 230 12.24 6.69 -11.17
N ASN A 231 11.78 5.61 -11.81
CA ASN A 231 10.36 5.26 -11.86
C ASN A 231 9.82 4.92 -10.46
N THR A 232 10.61 4.24 -9.62
CA THR A 232 10.26 3.98 -8.21
C THR A 232 10.18 5.29 -7.41
N VAL A 233 11.12 6.23 -7.61
CA VAL A 233 11.08 7.57 -6.99
C VAL A 233 9.82 8.32 -7.39
N TYR A 234 9.48 8.33 -8.69
CA TYR A 234 8.25 8.94 -9.20
C TYR A 234 6.99 8.33 -8.57
N MET A 235 6.92 6.99 -8.47
CA MET A 235 5.81 6.31 -7.81
C MET A 235 5.71 6.70 -6.33
N ALA A 236 6.83 6.72 -5.60
CA ALA A 236 6.87 7.07 -4.19
C ALA A 236 6.43 8.51 -3.92
N VAL A 237 7.01 9.46 -4.65
CA VAL A 237 6.74 10.89 -4.48
C VAL A 237 5.29 11.23 -4.85
N SER A 238 4.77 10.69 -5.95
CA SER A 238 3.38 10.92 -6.35
C SER A 238 2.38 10.30 -5.36
N THR A 239 2.68 9.09 -4.84
CA THR A 239 1.86 8.45 -3.80
C THR A 239 1.86 9.27 -2.51
N PHE A 240 3.00 9.80 -2.09
CA PHE A 240 3.08 10.69 -0.94
C PHE A 240 2.29 11.99 -1.16
N TYR A 241 2.45 12.64 -2.31
CA TYR A 241 1.67 13.83 -2.65
C TYR A 241 0.16 13.57 -2.64
N ALA A 242 -0.27 12.38 -3.05
CA ALA A 242 -1.66 11.96 -2.94
C ALA A 242 -2.13 11.96 -1.47
N GLN A 243 -1.29 11.54 -0.53
CA GLN A 243 -1.62 11.56 0.91
C GLN A 243 -1.71 12.98 1.47
N VAL A 244 -0.88 13.91 0.98
CA VAL A 244 -0.96 15.34 1.34
C VAL A 244 -2.33 15.90 0.96
N ILE A 245 -2.79 15.61 -0.26
CA ILE A 245 -4.11 16.06 -0.74
C ILE A 245 -5.22 15.34 0.04
N LEU A 246 -5.10 14.03 0.24
CA LEU A 246 -6.07 13.22 0.97
C LEU A 246 -6.31 13.75 2.39
N HIS A 247 -5.24 14.05 3.14
CA HIS A 247 -5.31 14.62 4.48
C HIS A 247 -6.18 15.89 4.50
N ARG A 248 -5.92 16.82 3.58
CA ARG A 248 -6.73 18.05 3.46
C ARG A 248 -8.18 17.70 3.15
N ARG A 249 -8.42 16.88 2.13
CA ARG A 249 -9.77 16.57 1.63
C ARG A 249 -10.62 15.79 2.63
N LEU A 250 -10.02 15.04 3.54
CA LEU A 250 -10.74 14.27 4.55
C LEU A 250 -10.86 14.99 5.90
N LEU A 251 -9.77 15.61 6.37
CA LEU A 251 -9.68 16.10 7.75
C LEU A 251 -9.73 17.63 7.84
N ARG A 252 -9.60 18.35 6.73
CA ARG A 252 -9.61 19.82 6.64
C ARG A 252 -10.48 20.29 5.47
N VAL A 253 -11.72 19.78 5.41
CA VAL A 253 -12.67 19.96 4.28
C VAL A 253 -12.84 21.44 3.88
N ASP A 254 -12.97 22.33 4.86
CA ASP A 254 -13.19 23.77 4.63
C ASP A 254 -11.91 24.56 4.34
N ALA A 255 -10.73 23.94 4.46
CA ALA A 255 -9.46 24.63 4.30
C ALA A 255 -9.10 24.78 2.82
N PHE A 256 -8.76 26.00 2.40
CA PHE A 256 -8.22 26.25 1.05
C PHE A 256 -6.86 25.57 0.83
N PRO A 257 -6.53 25.21 -0.42
CA PRO A 257 -5.23 24.60 -0.75
C PRO A 257 -4.06 25.57 -0.44
N ALA A 258 -3.34 25.31 0.65
CA ALA A 258 -2.05 25.91 0.92
C ALA A 258 -0.96 25.51 -0.11
N ALA A 259 0.20 26.17 -0.06
CA ALA A 259 1.31 25.96 -0.99
C ALA A 259 1.76 24.49 -1.12
N ILE A 260 1.74 23.72 -0.03
CA ILE A 260 2.10 22.30 -0.06
C ILE A 260 1.13 21.46 -0.90
N HIS A 261 -0.17 21.77 -0.88
CA HIS A 261 -1.19 21.07 -1.66
C HIS A 261 -1.10 21.43 -3.14
N GLN A 262 -0.81 22.71 -3.43
CA GLN A 262 -0.56 23.17 -4.80
C GLN A 262 0.70 22.50 -5.38
N GLN A 263 1.78 22.42 -4.58
CA GLN A 263 2.99 21.68 -4.96
C GLN A 263 2.71 20.20 -5.16
N ALA A 264 1.92 19.57 -4.29
CA ALA A 264 1.56 18.16 -4.42
C ALA A 264 0.79 17.90 -5.73
N THR A 265 -0.20 18.74 -6.04
CA THR A 265 -1.01 18.65 -7.26
C THR A 265 -0.13 18.81 -8.51
N ALA A 266 0.67 19.87 -8.56
CA ALA A 266 1.58 20.12 -9.68
C ALA A 266 2.63 19.00 -9.84
N GLY A 267 3.14 18.48 -8.72
CA GLY A 267 4.11 17.38 -8.69
C GLY A 267 3.53 16.06 -9.21
N ILE A 268 2.29 15.73 -8.86
CA ILE A 268 1.63 14.53 -9.40
C ILE A 268 1.46 14.66 -10.92
N ILE A 269 1.04 15.82 -11.41
CA ILE A 269 0.80 16.04 -12.84
C ILE A 269 2.09 15.97 -13.65
N ASP A 270 3.14 16.65 -13.17
CA ASP A 270 4.48 16.59 -13.76
C ASP A 270 4.99 15.15 -13.82
N ILE A 271 4.91 14.40 -12.71
CA ILE A 271 5.32 12.99 -12.66
C ILE A 271 4.48 12.13 -13.61
N ALA A 272 3.16 12.31 -13.65
CA ALA A 272 2.28 11.56 -14.54
C ALA A 272 2.63 11.82 -16.01
N GLN A 273 2.92 13.07 -16.39
CA GLN A 273 3.34 13.41 -17.75
C GLN A 273 4.68 12.77 -18.09
N LYS A 274 5.68 12.86 -17.19
CA LYS A 274 6.98 12.22 -17.35
C LYS A 274 6.85 10.71 -17.57
N GLN A 275 6.12 10.04 -16.68
CA GLN A 275 5.89 8.60 -16.78
C GLN A 275 5.13 8.21 -18.04
N PHE A 276 4.08 8.95 -18.41
CA PHE A 276 3.31 8.68 -19.62
C PHE A 276 4.14 8.81 -20.90
N LEU A 277 5.00 9.82 -20.97
CA LEU A 277 5.92 10.02 -22.09
C LEU A 277 6.99 8.93 -22.18
N SER A 278 7.41 8.36 -21.05
CA SER A 278 8.38 7.27 -21.00
C SER A 278 7.75 5.92 -21.34
N ASP A 279 6.67 5.55 -20.66
CA ASP A 279 5.88 4.34 -20.88
C ASP A 279 4.47 4.53 -20.26
N PRO A 280 3.40 4.58 -21.07
CA PRO A 280 2.02 4.72 -20.58
C PRO A 280 1.62 3.68 -19.52
N ASN A 281 2.22 2.48 -19.53
CA ASN A 281 1.91 1.44 -18.55
C ASN A 281 2.33 1.82 -17.12
N LEU A 282 3.28 2.75 -16.96
CA LEU A 282 3.71 3.22 -15.64
C LEU A 282 2.58 3.93 -14.89
N LEU A 283 1.62 4.54 -15.59
CA LEU A 283 0.45 5.16 -14.98
C LEU A 283 -0.45 4.19 -14.21
N ARG A 284 -0.36 2.88 -14.47
CA ARG A 284 -1.10 1.86 -13.71
C ARG A 284 -0.76 1.91 -12.21
N ARG A 285 0.43 2.37 -11.86
CA ARG A 285 0.86 2.52 -10.46
C ARG A 285 0.43 3.84 -9.83
N LEU A 286 -0.18 4.74 -10.61
CA LEU A 286 -0.52 6.11 -10.23
C LEU A 286 -2.02 6.39 -10.19
N HIS A 287 -2.90 5.38 -10.25
CA HIS A 287 -4.36 5.57 -10.25
C HIS A 287 -4.85 6.44 -9.08
N TRP A 288 -4.34 6.19 -7.87
CA TRP A 288 -4.69 6.96 -6.68
C TRP A 288 -4.16 8.41 -6.71
N PRO A 289 -2.85 8.66 -7.00
CA PRO A 289 -2.37 10.01 -7.28
C PRO A 289 -3.17 10.77 -8.34
N LEU A 290 -3.51 10.12 -9.46
CA LEU A 290 -4.26 10.74 -10.55
C LEU A 290 -5.65 11.19 -10.09
N LEU A 291 -6.34 10.39 -9.26
CA LEU A 291 -7.60 10.79 -8.64
C LEU A 291 -7.44 12.05 -7.79
N MET A 292 -6.47 12.04 -6.87
CA MET A 292 -6.25 13.15 -5.95
C MET A 292 -5.91 14.44 -6.69
N ALA A 293 -5.10 14.37 -7.75
CA ALA A 293 -4.81 15.53 -8.59
C ALA A 293 -6.04 15.99 -9.40
N LEU A 294 -6.82 15.07 -9.95
CA LEU A 294 -7.99 15.38 -10.77
C LEU A 294 -9.07 16.15 -10.01
N ILE A 295 -9.33 15.79 -8.76
CA ILE A 295 -10.34 16.46 -7.93
C ILE A 295 -9.83 17.79 -7.32
N GLU A 296 -8.53 18.06 -7.43
CA GLU A 296 -7.87 19.25 -6.86
C GLU A 296 -7.58 20.32 -7.92
N ILE A 297 -7.45 19.92 -9.18
CA ILE A 297 -7.08 20.83 -10.27
C ILE A 297 -8.25 21.66 -10.79
N ASN A 298 -7.96 22.94 -11.09
CA ASN A 298 -8.90 23.87 -11.70
C ASN A 298 -8.61 24.14 -13.19
N ASP A 299 -7.46 23.72 -13.72
CA ASP A 299 -7.12 23.88 -15.14
C ASP A 299 -7.90 22.87 -16.00
N PRO A 300 -8.78 23.32 -16.92
CA PRO A 300 -9.63 22.42 -17.69
C PRO A 300 -8.86 21.46 -18.62
N THR A 301 -7.70 21.88 -19.12
CA THR A 301 -6.90 21.08 -20.07
C THR A 301 -6.25 19.91 -19.35
N GLN A 302 -5.61 20.18 -18.21
CA GLN A 302 -5.00 19.16 -17.37
C GLN A 302 -6.06 18.26 -16.74
N GLN A 303 -7.20 18.81 -16.33
CA GLN A 303 -8.33 18.04 -15.82
C GLN A 303 -8.85 17.04 -16.87
N ALA A 304 -9.07 17.48 -18.10
CA ALA A 304 -9.49 16.61 -19.20
C ALA A 304 -8.48 15.49 -19.49
N TRP A 305 -7.18 15.82 -19.47
CA TRP A 305 -6.12 14.84 -19.66
C TRP A 305 -6.11 13.78 -18.55
N LEU A 306 -6.13 14.20 -17.28
CA LEU A 306 -6.15 13.30 -16.12
C LEU A 306 -7.40 12.40 -16.12
N ARG A 307 -8.57 12.98 -16.41
CA ARG A 307 -9.84 12.25 -16.50
C ARG A 307 -9.77 11.17 -17.57
N GLN A 308 -9.23 11.47 -18.75
CA GLN A 308 -9.01 10.49 -19.80
C GLN A 308 -8.05 9.37 -19.35
N ARG A 309 -6.93 9.71 -18.70
CA ARG A 309 -5.99 8.69 -18.19
C ARG A 309 -6.67 7.74 -17.20
N LEU A 310 -7.46 8.26 -16.26
CA LEU A 310 -8.21 7.42 -15.30
C LEU A 310 -9.24 6.53 -15.98
N TRP A 311 -9.95 7.05 -16.99
CA TRP A 311 -10.93 6.29 -17.75
C TRP A 311 -10.32 5.07 -18.44
N GLU A 312 -9.13 5.22 -19.03
CA GLU A 312 -8.39 4.14 -19.70
C GLU A 312 -7.88 3.08 -18.70
N LEU A 313 -7.57 3.48 -17.46
CA LEU A 313 -7.09 2.53 -16.45
C LEU A 313 -8.16 1.55 -15.99
N ARG A 314 -9.45 1.86 -16.13
CA ARG A 314 -10.55 1.04 -15.62
C ARG A 314 -10.55 -0.42 -16.09
N GLU A 315 -9.94 -0.71 -17.23
CA GLU A 315 -9.91 -2.07 -17.80
C GLU A 315 -8.96 -3.03 -17.05
N PHE A 316 -8.07 -2.51 -16.19
CA PHE A 316 -6.99 -3.31 -15.59
C PHE A 316 -7.25 -3.80 -14.17
N HIS A 317 -8.10 -3.12 -13.41
CA HIS A 317 -8.25 -3.37 -11.97
C HIS A 317 -9.57 -2.82 -11.42
N SER A 318 -10.24 -3.56 -10.54
CA SER A 318 -11.52 -3.15 -9.91
C SER A 318 -11.39 -1.82 -9.13
N GLU A 319 -10.31 -1.63 -8.36
CA GLU A 319 -9.96 -0.36 -7.72
C GLU A 319 -9.90 0.82 -8.70
N TYR A 320 -9.44 0.61 -9.94
CA TYR A 320 -9.33 1.69 -10.92
C TYR A 320 -10.71 2.12 -11.43
N VAL A 321 -11.64 1.16 -11.57
CA VAL A 321 -13.06 1.44 -11.82
C VAL A 321 -13.64 2.29 -10.68
N TRP A 322 -13.45 1.84 -9.44
CA TRP A 322 -13.95 2.58 -8.26
C TRP A 322 -13.37 3.98 -8.18
N VAL A 323 -12.06 4.13 -8.40
CA VAL A 323 -11.37 5.43 -8.41
C VAL A 323 -11.97 6.36 -9.46
N HIS A 324 -12.16 5.88 -10.69
CA HIS A 324 -12.80 6.67 -11.73
C HIS A 324 -14.23 7.09 -11.33
N ASP A 325 -15.03 6.17 -10.80
CA ASP A 325 -16.42 6.48 -10.45
C ASP A 325 -16.53 7.49 -9.30
N VAL A 326 -15.58 7.48 -8.37
CA VAL A 326 -15.44 8.52 -7.35
C VAL A 326 -15.08 9.87 -8.00
N ALA A 327 -14.13 9.90 -8.94
CA ALA A 327 -13.77 11.12 -9.65
C ALA A 327 -14.96 11.73 -10.38
N GLU A 328 -15.69 10.93 -11.15
CA GLU A 328 -16.85 11.37 -11.92
C GLU A 328 -17.96 11.95 -11.03
N GLN A 329 -18.23 11.29 -9.90
CA GLN A 329 -19.22 11.78 -8.94
C GLN A 329 -18.81 13.12 -8.33
N ILE A 330 -17.53 13.29 -8.01
CA ILE A 330 -16.99 14.53 -7.43
C ILE A 330 -17.04 15.66 -8.46
N LEU A 331 -16.56 15.43 -9.68
CA LEU A 331 -16.55 16.44 -10.75
C LEU A 331 -17.98 16.90 -11.08
N ALA A 332 -18.92 15.97 -11.21
CA ALA A 332 -20.32 16.31 -11.47
C ALA A 332 -20.94 17.20 -10.37
N GLN A 333 -20.56 17.00 -9.12
CA GLN A 333 -21.00 17.85 -8.01
C GLN A 333 -20.25 19.19 -7.97
N GLN A 334 -18.96 19.23 -8.33
CA GLN A 334 -18.16 20.46 -8.40
C GLN A 334 -18.62 21.40 -9.52
N ASP A 335 -19.09 20.85 -10.63
CA ASP A 335 -19.65 21.63 -11.75
C ASP A 335 -20.91 22.42 -11.31
N VAL A 336 -21.72 21.82 -10.42
CA VAL A 336 -22.92 22.46 -9.87
C VAL A 336 -22.58 23.45 -8.75
N SER A 337 -21.53 23.19 -7.97
CA SER A 337 -21.17 23.98 -6.78
C SER A 337 -20.44 25.29 -7.08
N GLN A 338 -20.28 25.66 -8.36
CA GLN A 338 -19.62 26.89 -8.83
C GLN A 338 -18.21 27.10 -8.25
N GLY A 339 -17.42 26.03 -8.19
CA GLY A 339 -16.01 26.08 -7.76
C GLY A 339 -15.78 25.84 -6.27
N ARG A 340 -16.81 25.42 -5.51
CA ARG A 340 -16.60 24.91 -4.14
C ARG A 340 -16.19 23.44 -4.19
N TYR A 341 -15.18 23.07 -3.41
CA TYR A 341 -14.80 21.67 -3.27
C TYR A 341 -15.95 20.87 -2.67
N VAL A 342 -16.23 19.72 -3.28
CA VAL A 342 -17.13 18.72 -2.72
C VAL A 342 -16.46 18.08 -1.51
N ASN A 343 -17.25 17.83 -0.47
CA ASN A 343 -16.84 17.16 0.75
C ASN A 343 -16.54 15.68 0.46
N LEU A 344 -15.27 15.38 0.18
CA LEU A 344 -14.81 14.02 -0.09
C LEU A 344 -15.06 13.10 1.11
N ALA A 345 -14.88 13.63 2.33
CA ALA A 345 -15.06 12.87 3.56
C ALA A 345 -16.48 12.33 3.68
N GLU A 346 -17.47 13.20 3.48
CA GLU A 346 -18.87 12.83 3.52
C GLU A 346 -19.24 11.83 2.42
N LEU A 347 -18.79 12.06 1.18
CA LEU A 347 -19.04 11.16 0.06
C LEU A 347 -18.49 9.74 0.33
N LEU A 348 -17.28 9.64 0.86
CA LEU A 348 -16.66 8.34 1.17
C LEU A 348 -17.32 7.67 2.38
N LEU A 349 -17.69 8.42 3.42
CA LEU A 349 -18.42 7.87 4.57
C LEU A 349 -19.81 7.37 4.19
N GLN A 350 -20.54 8.09 3.33
CA GLN A 350 -21.84 7.64 2.81
C GLN A 350 -21.69 6.32 2.05
N ARG A 351 -20.65 6.20 1.20
CA ARG A 351 -20.35 4.93 0.50
C ARG A 351 -19.95 3.82 1.46
N PHE A 352 -19.18 4.13 2.50
CA PHE A 352 -18.76 3.19 3.53
C PHE A 352 -19.94 2.62 4.33
N HIS A 353 -20.96 3.43 4.63
CA HIS A 353 -22.16 3.01 5.38
C HIS A 353 -23.25 2.36 4.52
N ALA A 354 -23.17 2.47 3.19
CA ALA A 354 -24.18 1.94 2.26
C ALA A 354 -23.97 0.45 1.89
N GLN A 355 -22.88 -0.18 2.36
CA GLN A 355 -22.57 -1.61 2.19
C GLN A 355 -22.93 -2.40 3.43
#